data_AF-A0A434BRS9-F1
#
_entry.id   AF-A0A434BRS9-F1
#
_cell.length_a   1.000
_cell.length_b   1.000
_cell.length_c   1.000
_cell.angle_alpha   90.00
_cell.angle_beta   90.00
_cell.angle_gamma   90.00
#
_symmetry.space_group_name_H-M   'P 1'
#
loop_
_entity.id
_entity.type
_entity.pdbx_description
1 polymer ?
#
loop_
_entity_poly.entity_id
_entity_poly.type
_entity_poly.pdbx_seq_one_letter_code
_entity_poly.pdbx_strand_id
1 'polypeptide(L)' 'MSVEKVAVVVAGGSGMGAAAAKRLAADGFKVAILSSSGKG' A
#
# COMPACT_ATOMS: atom_id res chain seq x y z
N MET A 1 1.42 -7.73 -22.88
CA MET A 1 1.06 -6.90 -21.71
C MET A 1 1.61 -7.59 -20.47
N SER A 2 2.41 -6.91 -19.65
CA SER A 2 2.74 -7.40 -18.31
C SER A 2 1.55 -7.19 -17.38
N VAL A 3 1.30 -8.14 -16.47
CA VAL A 3 0.28 -7.97 -15.44
C VAL A 3 0.82 -7.03 -14.38
N GLU A 4 0.22 -5.85 -14.22
CA GLU A 4 0.53 -4.94 -13.13
C GLU A 4 -0.06 -5.52 -11.83
N LYS A 5 0.80 -5.83 -10.86
CA LYS A 5 0.36 -6.37 -9.57
C LYS A 5 -0.14 -5.23 -8.69
N VAL A 6 -1.33 -5.41 -8.13
CA VAL A 6 -1.98 -4.42 -7.25
C VAL A 6 -2.06 -4.99 -5.83
N ALA A 7 -1.72 -4.16 -4.83
CA ALA A 7 -1.86 -4.49 -3.42
C ALA A 7 -2.77 -3.48 -2.70
N VAL A 8 -3.71 -3.99 -1.90
CA VAL A 8 -4.60 -3.17 -1.06
C VAL A 8 -4.18 -3.34 0.40
N VAL A 9 -3.89 -2.23 1.08
CA VAL A 9 -3.48 -2.22 2.49
C VAL A 9 -4.54 -1.52 3.33
N VAL A 10 -5.24 -2.28 4.17
CA VAL A 10 -6.27 -1.78 5.08
C VAL A 10 -5.63 -1.34 6.40
N ALA A 11 -6.10 -0.22 6.96
CA ALA A 11 -5.49 0.48 8.10
C ALA A 11 -4.00 0.86 7.86
N GLY A 12 -3.64 1.09 6.60
CA GLY A 12 -2.25 1.30 6.17
C GLY A 12 -1.69 2.70 6.40
N GLY A 13 -2.42 3.60 7.07
CA GLY A 13 -2.00 4.99 7.21
C GLY A 13 -0.90 5.25 8.24
N SER A 14 -0.55 4.27 9.08
CA SER A 14 0.54 4.39 10.07
C SER A 14 1.13 3.02 10.46
N GLY A 15 2.19 3.06 11.29
CA GLY A 15 2.80 1.86 11.88
C GLY A 15 3.24 0.82 10.85
N MET A 16 2.98 -0.46 11.16
CA MET A 16 3.34 -1.58 10.31
C MET A 16 2.64 -1.55 8.95
N GLY A 17 1.39 -1.08 8.89
CA GLY A 17 0.63 -0.97 7.64
C GLY A 17 1.26 0.01 6.66
N ALA A 18 1.67 1.19 7.14
CA ALA A 18 2.38 2.18 6.31
C ALA A 18 3.76 1.66 5.86
N ALA A 19 4.48 0.94 6.73
CA ALA A 19 5.75 0.34 6.36
C ALA A 19 5.59 -0.72 5.26
N ALA A 20 4.56 -1.57 5.37
CA ALA A 20 4.24 -2.58 4.35
C ALA A 20 3.85 -1.93 3.02
N ALA A 21 2.99 -0.90 3.03
CA ALA A 21 2.59 -0.19 1.82
C ALA A 21 3.79 0.44 1.08
N LYS A 22 4.70 1.09 1.83
CA LYS A 22 5.94 1.64 1.27
C LYS A 22 6.84 0.56 0.65
N ARG A 23 6.96 -0.59 1.32
CA ARG A 23 7.75 -1.71 0.80
C ARG A 23 7.13 -2.28 -0.48
N LEU A 24 5.82 -2.49 -0.51
CA LEU A 24 5.11 -3.01 -1.69
C LEU A 24 5.24 -2.07 -2.88
N ALA A 25 5.18 -0.75 -2.67
CA ALA A 25 5.43 0.23 -3.71
C ALA A 25 6.86 0.14 -4.25
N ALA A 26 7.86 -0.01 -3.38
CA ALA A 26 9.26 -0.21 -3.78
C ALA A 26 9.48 -1.53 -4.54
N ASP A 27 8.74 -2.58 -4.20
CA ASP A 27 8.75 -3.86 -4.90
C ASP A 27 7.98 -3.83 -6.24
N GLY A 28 7.44 -2.68 -6.65
CA GLY A 28 6.82 -2.45 -7.95
C GLY A 28 5.32 -2.75 -8.01
N PHE A 29 4.65 -2.90 -6.85
CA PHE A 29 3.20 -3.00 -6.82
C PHE A 29 2.56 -1.63 -6.96
N LYS A 30 1.40 -1.59 -7.63
CA LYS A 30 0.48 -0.46 -7.50
C LYS A 30 -0.28 -0.61 -6.18
N VAL A 31 -0.16 0.37 -5.30
CA VAL A 31 -0.67 0.26 -3.92
C VAL A 31 -1.89 1.15 -3.72
N ALA A 32 -2.94 0.60 -3.10
CA ALA A 32 -4.08 1.36 -2.59
C ALA A 32 -4.14 1.22 -1.07
N ILE A 33 -4.27 2.35 -0.36
CA ILE A 33 -4.29 2.39 1.10
C ILE A 33 -5.66 2.86 1.58
N LEU A 34 -6.30 2.09 2.46
CA LEU A 34 -7.48 2.52 3.20
C LEU A 34 -7.06 2.89 4.63
N SER A 35 -7.34 4.11 5.04
CA SER A 35 -7.05 4.61 6.39
C SER A 35 -8.18 5.51 6.87
N SER A 36 -8.64 5.31 8.11
CA SER A 36 -9.69 6.15 8.72
C SER A 36 -9.25 7.60 8.93
N SER A 37 -7.93 7.84 8.99
CA SER A 37 -7.37 9.19 9.19
C SER A 37 -7.01 9.91 7.89
N GLY A 38 -7.26 9.31 6.72
CA GLY A 38 -6.87 9.85 5.41
C GLY A 38 -5.36 9.86 5.14
N LYS A 39 -4.54 9.22 5.99
CA LYS A 39 -3.09 9.08 5.80
C LYS A 39 -2.80 7.85 4.93
N GLY A 40 -1.85 7.96 4.01
CA GLY A 40 -1.47 6.89 3.09
C GLY A 40 -0.96 7.46 1.79
#